data_AF-A0A851QF61-F1
#
_entry.id   AF-A0A851QF61-F1
#
_cell.length_a   1.000
_cell.length_b   1.000
_cell.length_c   1.000
_cell.angle_alpha   90.00
_cell.angle_beta   90.00
_cell.angle_gamma   90.00
#
_symmetry.space_group_name_H-M   'P 1'
#
loop_
_entity.id
_entity.type
_entity.pdbx_description
1 polymer ?
#
loop_
_entity_poly.entity_id
_entity_poly.type
_entity_poly.pdbx_seq_one_letter_code
_entity_poly.pdbx_strand_id
1 'polypeptide(L)'
;DQLSALTERIQEAGTEVVKAKAGAGSATLSMAYAGARFTFSVLDAMNGKEGVVECSFVRSEETECKYFSTPILLGKNGIEKNLGLGKLSAFEEKLVADAIGELKASIKKGEDFVANL
;
A
#
# COMPACT_ATOMS: atom_id res chain seq x y z
N ASP A 1 20.02 -12.81 5.56
CA ASP A 1 19.43 -13.20 6.87
C ASP A 1 18.57 -12.08 7.46
N GLN A 2 19.14 -10.92 7.83
CA GLN A 2 18.33 -9.82 8.41
C GLN A 2 17.32 -9.19 7.43
N LEU A 3 17.68 -9.03 6.14
CA LEU A 3 16.78 -8.44 5.13
C LEU A 3 15.50 -9.28 4.94
N SER A 4 15.64 -10.59 4.81
CA SER A 4 14.52 -11.51 4.66
C SER A 4 13.66 -11.55 5.92
N ALA A 5 14.27 -11.64 7.11
CA ALA A 5 13.54 -11.61 8.37
C ALA A 5 12.79 -10.29 8.60
N LEU A 6 13.38 -9.16 8.20
CA LEU A 6 12.71 -7.86 8.25
C LEU A 6 11.51 -7.81 7.29
N THR A 7 11.68 -8.33 6.07
CA THR A 7 10.62 -8.36 5.05
C THR A 7 9.43 -9.19 5.53
N GLU A 8 9.69 -10.41 6.02
CA GLU A 8 8.66 -11.30 6.56
C GLU A 8 7.94 -10.65 7.75
N ARG A 9 8.69 -10.03 8.66
CA ARG A 9 8.10 -9.33 9.80
C ARG A 9 7.19 -8.16 9.39
N ILE A 10 7.53 -7.44 8.32
CA ILE A 10 6.67 -6.38 7.79
C ILE A 10 5.37 -6.97 7.23
N GLN A 11 5.46 -8.07 6.48
CA GLN A 11 4.30 -8.76 5.89
C GLN A 11 3.37 -9.35 6.96
N GLU A 12 3.93 -9.91 8.04
CA GLU A 12 3.16 -10.59 9.09
C GLU A 12 2.77 -9.70 10.28
N ALA A 13 3.19 -8.43 10.31
CA ALA A 13 2.98 -7.54 11.46
C ALA A 13 1.50 -7.43 11.88
N GLY A 14 0.57 -7.44 10.93
CA GLY A 14 -0.88 -7.42 11.22
C GLY A 14 -1.33 -8.68 11.96
N THR A 15 -0.91 -9.85 11.47
CA THR A 15 -1.16 -11.16 12.09
C THR A 15 -0.55 -11.22 13.49
N GLU A 16 0.67 -10.71 13.66
CA GLU A 16 1.35 -10.66 14.97
C GLU A 16 0.54 -9.84 16.00
N VAL A 17 -0.03 -8.70 15.59
CA VAL A 17 -0.87 -7.89 16.50
C VAL A 17 -2.16 -8.61 16.88
N VAL A 18 -2.81 -9.31 15.95
CA VAL A 18 -4.01 -10.11 16.25
C VAL A 18 -3.68 -11.22 17.26
N LYS A 19 -2.56 -11.92 17.06
CA LYS A 19 -2.06 -12.95 17.98
C LYS A 19 -1.75 -12.35 19.35
N ALA A 20 -1.07 -11.21 19.41
CA ALA A 20 -0.73 -10.52 20.65
C ALA A 20 -1.98 -10.03 21.42
N LYS A 21 -3.05 -9.68 20.70
CA LYS A 21 -4.35 -9.35 21.26
C LYS A 21 -5.25 -10.57 21.53
N ALA A 22 -4.72 -11.79 21.41
CA ALA A 22 -5.45 -13.04 21.61
C ALA A 22 -6.78 -13.12 20.83
N GLY A 23 -6.81 -12.57 19.62
CA GLY A 23 -8.01 -12.55 18.77
C GLY A 23 -9.03 -11.45 19.10
N ALA A 24 -8.79 -10.60 20.11
CA ALA A 24 -9.68 -9.50 20.49
C ALA A 24 -9.62 -8.28 19.54
N GLY A 25 -9.31 -8.51 18.26
CA GLY A 25 -9.17 -7.50 17.22
C GLY A 25 -7.73 -7.27 16.74
N SER A 26 -7.59 -6.41 15.73
CA SER A 26 -6.33 -6.12 15.04
C SER A 26 -5.70 -4.80 15.49
N ALA A 27 -4.74 -4.30 14.71
CA ALA A 27 -4.05 -3.03 14.97
C ALA A 27 -5.03 -1.84 14.93
N THR A 28 -5.18 -1.14 16.06
CA THR A 28 -6.10 -0.01 16.19
C THR A 28 -5.34 1.31 16.27
N LEU A 29 -4.56 1.52 17.35
CA LEU A 29 -3.86 2.78 17.59
C LEU A 29 -2.83 3.11 16.51
N SER A 30 -2.04 2.12 16.09
CA SER A 30 -1.06 2.29 15.01
C SER A 30 -1.73 2.56 13.66
N MET A 31 -2.89 1.94 13.39
CA MET A 31 -3.64 2.20 12.16
C MET A 31 -4.29 3.60 12.20
N ALA A 32 -4.78 4.06 13.35
CA ALA A 32 -5.27 5.42 13.53
C ALA A 32 -4.16 6.45 13.28
N TYR A 33 -2.95 6.21 13.80
CA TYR A 33 -1.78 7.02 13.51
C TYR A 33 -1.42 7.04 12.02
N ALA A 34 -1.36 5.87 11.37
CA ALA A 34 -1.05 5.77 9.96
C ALA A 34 -2.09 6.48 9.07
N GLY A 35 -3.38 6.30 9.39
CA GLY A 35 -4.48 7.00 8.71
C GLY A 35 -4.44 8.51 8.90
N ALA A 36 -4.17 8.99 10.12
CA ALA A 36 -4.02 10.41 10.41
C ALA A 36 -2.84 11.01 9.64
N ARG A 37 -1.67 10.37 9.65
CA ARG A 37 -0.50 10.80 8.89
C ARG A 37 -0.83 10.93 7.40
N PHE A 38 -1.38 9.90 6.78
CA PHE A 38 -1.70 9.92 5.35
C PHE A 38 -2.72 11.03 5.03
N THR A 39 -3.74 11.19 5.88
CA THR A 39 -4.74 12.25 5.73
C THR A 39 -4.10 13.64 5.81
N PHE A 40 -3.21 13.88 6.77
CA PHE A 40 -2.49 15.15 6.87
C PHE A 40 -1.60 15.41 5.66
N SER A 41 -0.91 14.40 5.12
CA SER A 41 -0.16 14.52 3.87
C SER A 41 -1.07 14.96 2.71
N VAL A 42 -2.25 14.33 2.55
CA VAL A 42 -3.23 14.74 1.53
C VAL A 42 -3.69 16.18 1.76
N LEU A 43 -4.04 16.57 2.98
CA LEU A 43 -4.49 17.93 3.29
C LEU A 43 -3.41 18.98 3.06
N ASP A 44 -2.16 18.69 3.44
CA ASP A 44 -1.00 19.55 3.18
C ASP A 44 -0.83 19.79 1.68
N ALA A 45 -0.89 18.72 0.89
CA ALA A 45 -0.77 18.79 -0.57
C ALA A 45 -1.94 19.58 -1.19
N MET A 46 -3.16 19.39 -0.69
CA MET A 46 -4.35 20.16 -1.07
C MET A 46 -4.21 21.65 -0.76
N ASN A 47 -3.56 21.99 0.36
CA ASN A 47 -3.25 23.37 0.74
C ASN A 47 -2.09 23.97 -0.08
N GLY A 48 -1.53 23.23 -1.04
CA GLY A 48 -0.48 23.70 -1.94
C GLY A 48 0.95 23.51 -1.44
N LYS A 49 1.16 22.67 -0.42
CA LYS A 49 2.50 22.22 -0.07
C LYS A 49 3.04 21.35 -1.20
N GLU A 50 4.21 21.71 -1.71
CA GLU A 50 4.88 20.95 -2.78
C GLU A 50 5.68 19.76 -2.23
N GLY A 51 5.93 18.77 -3.09
CA GLY A 51 6.81 17.65 -2.78
C GLY A 51 6.25 16.65 -1.76
N VAL A 52 4.94 16.63 -1.55
CA VAL A 52 4.31 15.66 -0.65
C VAL A 52 4.22 14.29 -1.33
N VAL A 53 4.98 13.33 -0.83
CA VAL A 53 5.01 11.96 -1.35
C VAL A 53 4.58 10.97 -0.28
N GLU A 54 3.65 10.08 -0.62
CA GLU A 54 3.25 8.94 0.22
C GLU A 54 3.08 7.70 -0.67
N CYS A 55 3.17 6.50 -0.10
CA CYS A 55 2.78 5.27 -0.82
C CYS A 55 1.28 5.03 -0.63
N SER A 56 0.56 4.70 -1.70
CA SER A 56 -0.87 4.38 -1.62
C SER A 56 -1.28 3.38 -2.68
N PHE A 57 -2.22 2.49 -2.33
CA PHE A 57 -2.78 1.51 -3.26
C PHE A 57 -3.85 2.17 -4.13
N VAL A 58 -3.50 2.45 -5.39
CA VAL A 58 -4.28 3.29 -6.31
C VAL A 58 -4.46 2.61 -7.66
N ARG A 59 -5.33 3.14 -8.53
CA ARG A 59 -5.37 2.74 -9.94
C ARG A 59 -3.99 2.99 -10.54
N SER A 60 -3.41 1.96 -11.14
CA SER A 60 -2.01 1.97 -11.56
C SER A 60 -1.81 1.27 -12.90
N GLU A 61 -0.77 1.68 -13.61
CA GLU A 61 -0.28 1.07 -14.85
C GLU A 61 1.18 0.60 -14.71
N GLU A 62 1.75 0.72 -13.50
CA GLU A 62 3.15 0.35 -13.21
C GLU A 62 3.39 -1.17 -13.26
N THR A 63 2.30 -1.94 -13.20
CA THR A 63 2.30 -3.39 -13.35
C THR A 63 1.07 -3.84 -14.14
N GLU A 64 1.00 -5.12 -14.42
CA GLU A 64 -0.17 -5.81 -14.97
C GLU A 64 -1.39 -5.90 -14.03
N CYS A 65 -1.29 -5.41 -12.79
CA CYS A 65 -2.42 -5.26 -11.87
C CYS A 65 -3.12 -3.92 -12.11
N LYS A 66 -4.46 -3.91 -12.16
CA LYS A 66 -5.24 -2.66 -12.30
C LYS A 66 -5.03 -1.68 -11.14
N TYR A 67 -4.74 -2.20 -9.95
CA TYR A 67 -4.44 -1.41 -8.77
C TYR A 67 -3.12 -1.89 -8.17
N PHE A 68 -2.28 -0.95 -7.74
CA PHE A 68 -0.97 -1.27 -7.17
C PHE A 68 -0.53 -0.14 -6.24
N SER A 69 0.35 -0.43 -5.28
CA SER A 69 0.90 0.58 -4.35
C SER A 69 2.32 0.98 -4.76
N THR A 70 2.48 2.26 -5.09
CA THR A 70 3.76 2.89 -5.42
C THR A 70 3.81 4.27 -4.74
N PRO A 71 4.98 4.90 -4.62
CA PRO A 71 5.06 6.29 -4.16
C PRO A 71 4.32 7.20 -5.14
N ILE A 72 3.43 8.03 -4.61
CA ILE A 72 2.64 9.00 -5.36
C ILE A 72 2.97 10.41 -4.88
N LEU A 73 3.24 11.30 -5.83
CA LEU A 73 3.26 12.74 -5.57
C LEU A 73 1.82 13.21 -5.46
N LEU A 74 1.50 13.78 -4.30
CA LEU A 74 0.22 14.40 -4.01
C LEU A 74 0.30 15.91 -4.29
N GLY A 75 -0.84 16.47 -4.68
CA GLY A 75 -1.02 17.91 -4.81
C GLY A 75 -2.48 18.33 -4.72
N LYS A 76 -2.80 19.48 -5.32
CA LYS A 76 -4.06 20.18 -5.03
C LYS A 76 -5.32 19.39 -5.38
N ASN A 77 -5.24 18.53 -6.39
CA ASN A 77 -6.36 17.75 -6.92
C ASN A 77 -6.19 16.23 -6.70
N GLY A 78 -5.44 15.83 -5.68
CA GLY A 78 -5.15 14.42 -5.40
C GLY A 78 -3.79 14.00 -5.96
N ILE A 79 -3.75 12.89 -6.68
CA ILE A 79 -2.50 12.33 -7.23
C ILE A 79 -2.05 13.18 -8.42
N GLU A 80 -0.90 13.86 -8.29
CA GLU A 80 -0.29 14.60 -9.40
C GLU A 80 0.60 13.70 -10.26
N LYS A 81 1.30 12.75 -9.65
CA LYS A 81 2.19 11.85 -10.36
C LYS A 81 2.37 10.53 -9.63
N ASN A 82 2.32 9.42 -10.37
CA ASN A 82 2.85 8.14 -9.89
C ASN A 82 4.37 8.10 -10.12
N LEU A 83 5.15 7.84 -9.07
CA LEU A 83 6.61 7.79 -9.13
C LEU A 83 7.15 6.39 -9.49
N GLY A 84 6.25 5.41 -9.62
CA GLY A 84 6.57 4.05 -10.06
C GLY A 84 7.36 3.24 -9.04
N LEU A 85 7.85 2.08 -9.47
CA LEU A 85 8.63 1.17 -8.63
C LEU A 85 10.08 1.61 -8.43
N GLY A 86 10.58 2.52 -9.28
CA GLY A 86 11.98 2.90 -9.31
C GLY A 86 12.89 1.73 -9.70
N LYS A 87 14.14 1.76 -9.23
CA LYS A 87 15.10 0.67 -9.45
C LYS A 87 15.01 -0.32 -8.30
N LEU A 88 14.59 -1.55 -8.61
CA LEU A 88 14.49 -2.64 -7.65
C LEU A 88 15.77 -3.49 -7.64
N SER A 89 16.02 -4.14 -6.52
CA SER A 89 16.97 -5.25 -6.43
C SER A 89 16.33 -6.55 -6.93
N ALA A 90 17.14 -7.54 -7.30
CA ALA A 90 16.63 -8.86 -7.71
C ALA A 90 15.76 -9.54 -6.63
N PHE A 91 16.01 -9.23 -5.35
CA PHE A 91 15.17 -9.69 -4.24
C PHE A 91 13.78 -9.06 -4.29
N GLU A 92 13.69 -7.73 -4.46
CA GLU A 92 12.43 -7.00 -4.53
C GLU A 92 11.65 -7.30 -5.82
N GLU A 93 12.33 -7.46 -6.96
CA GLU A 93 11.71 -7.88 -8.22
C GLU A 93 10.99 -9.22 -8.07
N LYS A 94 11.61 -10.17 -7.37
CA LYS A 94 10.99 -11.45 -7.07
C LYS A 94 9.74 -11.28 -6.18
N LEU A 95 9.82 -10.46 -5.13
CA LEU A 95 8.66 -10.18 -4.27
C LEU A 95 7.50 -9.56 -5.04
N VAL A 96 7.79 -8.63 -5.96
CA VAL A 96 6.77 -8.05 -6.84
C VAL A 96 6.15 -9.14 -7.70
N ALA A 97 6.96 -9.96 -8.39
CA ALA A 97 6.48 -11.03 -9.24
C ALA A 97 5.59 -12.03 -8.49
N ASP A 98 6.00 -12.44 -7.29
CA ASP A 98 5.26 -13.38 -6.43
C ASP A 98 3.90 -12.77 -5.98
N ALA A 99 3.84 -11.46 -5.73
CA ALA A 99 2.63 -10.76 -5.28
C ALA A 99 1.57 -10.55 -6.39
N ILE A 100 1.97 -10.54 -7.67
CA ILE A 100 1.07 -10.18 -8.78
C ILE A 100 -0.14 -11.12 -8.85
N GLY A 101 0.06 -12.43 -8.71
CA GLY A 101 -1.01 -13.42 -8.81
C GLY A 101 -2.11 -13.19 -7.76
N GLU A 102 -1.70 -12.96 -6.51
CA GLU A 102 -2.61 -12.71 -5.39
C GLU A 102 -3.36 -11.37 -5.54
N LEU A 103 -2.64 -10.32 -5.98
CA LEU A 103 -3.24 -9.01 -6.22
C LEU A 103 -4.29 -9.07 -7.33
N LYS A 104 -4.00 -9.74 -8.45
CA LYS A 104 -4.97 -9.92 -9.55
C LYS A 104 -6.23 -10.62 -9.06
N ALA A 105 -6.09 -11.69 -8.28
CA ALA A 105 -7.23 -12.42 -7.74
C ALA A 105 -8.06 -11.54 -6.79
N SER A 106 -7.41 -10.79 -5.90
CA SER A 106 -8.08 -9.91 -4.94
C SER A 106 -8.79 -8.73 -5.61
N ILE A 107 -8.16 -8.12 -6.62
CA ILE A 107 -8.75 -7.05 -7.43
C ILE A 107 -10.00 -7.57 -8.14
N LYS A 108 -9.88 -8.71 -8.85
CA LYS A 108 -11.01 -9.30 -9.57
C LYS A 108 -12.17 -9.60 -8.62
N LYS A 109 -11.88 -10.15 -7.44
CA LYS A 109 -12.90 -10.44 -6.41
C LYS A 109 -13.67 -9.17 -6.00
N GLY A 110 -12.99 -8.05 -5.82
CA GLY A 110 -13.63 -6.76 -5.51
C GLY A 110 -14.48 -6.22 -6.66
N GLU A 111 -13.96 -6.27 -7.90
CA GLU A 111 -14.69 -5.84 -9.10
C GLU A 111 -15.93 -6.69 -9.36
N ASP A 112 -15.80 -8.01 -9.30
CA ASP A 112 -16.90 -8.96 -9.47
C ASP A 112 -17.99 -8.75 -8.42
N PHE A 113 -17.62 -8.47 -7.17
CA PHE A 113 -18.59 -8.22 -6.11
C PHE A 113 -19.50 -7.04 -6.48
N VAL A 114 -18.93 -5.91 -6.93
CA VAL A 114 -19.69 -4.71 -7.29
C VAL A 114 -20.47 -4.88 -8.58
N ALA A 115 -19.91 -5.58 -9.58
CA ALA A 115 -20.59 -5.83 -10.85
C ALA A 115 -21.84 -6.72 -10.72
N ASN A 116 -21.95 -7.48 -9.63
CA ASN A 116 -23.07 -8.38 -9.34
C ASN A 116 -23.98 -7.86 -8.20
N LEU A 117 -23.85 -6.59 -7.81
CA LEU A 117 -24.83 -5.90 -6.95
C LEU A 117 -26.11 -5.58 -7.72
#